data_AF-A0A814S818-F1
#
_entry.id   AF-A0A814S818-F1
#
_cell.length_a   1.000
_cell.length_b   1.000
_cell.length_c   1.000
_cell.angle_alpha   90.00
_cell.angle_beta   90.00
_cell.angle_gamma   90.00
#
_symmetry.space_group_name_H-M   'P 1'
#
loop_
_entity.id
_entity.type
_entity.pdbx_description
1 polymer ?
#
loop_
_entity_poly.entity_id
_entity_poly.type
_entity_poly.pdbx_seq_one_letter_code
_entity_poly.pdbx_strand_id
1 'polypeptide(L)'
;MVNVAGKNLAGQLFAEMTSGAGFDDNLSDGLLGLAYPASGGNGETPLFFNMYKQGLIPQPIFSFYLHPLAQPGKLKFGGADTTEYIAPITYTPVIEKYYWKFSVNSVNVLNTNICSSGCYAIADTGNTYIGDPSSYISKLNKLIGGTYNDSIGS
;
A
#
# COMPACT_ATOMS: atom_id res chain seq x y z
N MET A 1 0.42 -3.66 -25.11
CA MET A 1 -0.91 -3.49 -24.48
C MET A 1 -0.87 -4.24 -23.16
N VAL A 2 -1.37 -3.66 -22.07
CA VAL A 2 -1.43 -4.32 -20.76
C VAL A 2 -2.89 -4.70 -20.48
N ASN A 3 -3.17 -5.95 -20.14
CA ASN A 3 -4.51 -6.39 -19.73
C ASN A 3 -4.53 -6.62 -18.22
N VAL A 4 -5.47 -6.00 -17.52
CA VAL A 4 -5.69 -6.23 -16.08
C VAL A 4 -7.16 -6.51 -15.85
N ALA A 5 -7.48 -7.68 -15.29
CA ALA A 5 -8.85 -8.10 -15.00
C ALA A 5 -9.81 -7.95 -16.21
N GLY A 6 -9.34 -8.33 -17.42
CA GLY A 6 -10.12 -8.23 -18.65
C GLY A 6 -10.21 -6.83 -19.26
N LYS A 7 -9.56 -5.82 -18.67
CA LYS A 7 -9.51 -4.45 -19.18
C LYS A 7 -8.22 -4.22 -19.96
N ASN A 8 -8.36 -3.94 -21.25
CA ASN A 8 -7.24 -3.65 -22.14
C ASN A 8 -6.82 -2.18 -21.99
N LEU A 9 -5.63 -1.96 -21.45
CA LEU A 9 -5.03 -0.64 -21.30
C LEU A 9 -4.01 -0.39 -22.42
N ALA A 10 -4.27 0.63 -23.22
CA ALA A 10 -3.40 1.05 -24.31
C ALA A 10 -2.31 2.00 -23.79
N GLY A 11 -1.11 1.93 -24.39
CA GLY A 11 -0.03 2.88 -24.13
C GLY A 11 0.52 2.88 -22.70
N GLN A 12 0.28 1.83 -21.91
CA GLN A 12 0.88 1.72 -20.58
C GLN A 12 2.38 1.42 -20.69
N LEU A 13 3.21 2.33 -20.20
CA LEU A 13 4.64 2.08 -20.02
C LEU A 13 4.86 1.18 -18.80
N PHE A 14 5.80 0.25 -18.91
CA PHE A 14 6.29 -0.58 -17.81
C PHE A 14 7.79 -0.79 -18.00
N ALA A 15 8.49 -1.07 -16.91
CA ALA A 15 9.92 -1.37 -16.96
C ALA A 15 10.14 -2.87 -17.15
N GLU A 16 11.08 -3.22 -18.03
CA GLU A 16 11.62 -4.57 -18.15
C GLU A 16 12.88 -4.66 -17.28
N MET A 17 12.92 -5.63 -16.37
CA MET A 17 14.08 -5.88 -15.53
C MET A 17 14.94 -6.97 -16.16
N THR A 18 16.20 -6.64 -16.49
CA THR A 18 17.16 -7.61 -17.06
C THR A 18 17.99 -8.34 -16.00
N SER A 19 18.01 -7.81 -14.77
CA SER A 19 18.64 -8.41 -13.59
C SER A 19 18.08 -7.76 -12.32
N GLY A 20 17.85 -8.52 -11.25
CA GLY A 20 17.43 -8.01 -9.95
C GLY A 20 17.31 -9.12 -8.90
N ALA A 21 17.10 -8.73 -7.65
CA ALA A 21 16.86 -9.61 -6.51
C ALA A 21 15.51 -9.27 -5.88
N GLY A 22 14.93 -10.18 -5.09
CA GLY A 22 13.68 -9.94 -4.36
C GLY A 22 12.41 -10.48 -5.04
N PHE A 23 12.57 -11.22 -6.13
CA PHE A 23 11.51 -12.06 -6.73
C PHE A 23 11.87 -13.56 -6.66
N ASP A 24 12.94 -13.89 -5.93
CA ASP A 24 13.57 -15.21 -5.92
C ASP A 24 12.71 -16.28 -5.21
N ASP A 25 11.77 -15.84 -4.36
CA ASP A 25 10.88 -16.71 -3.58
C ASP A 25 9.64 -17.20 -4.36
N ASN A 26 9.53 -16.91 -5.67
CA ASN A 26 8.42 -17.31 -6.55
C ASN A 26 7.01 -16.87 -6.11
N LEU A 27 6.90 -15.85 -5.25
CA LEU A 27 5.59 -15.32 -4.83
C LEU A 27 4.93 -14.43 -5.92
N SER A 28 5.74 -13.80 -6.77
CA SER A 28 5.27 -12.94 -7.86
C SER A 28 6.34 -12.77 -8.94
N ASP A 29 5.92 -12.65 -10.20
CA ASP A 29 6.83 -12.39 -11.34
C ASP A 29 7.17 -10.90 -11.54
N GLY A 30 6.61 -10.01 -10.72
CA GLY A 30 6.80 -8.58 -10.84
C GLY A 30 5.92 -7.76 -9.91
N LEU A 31 6.00 -6.43 -10.07
CA LEU A 31 5.31 -5.46 -9.21
C LEU A 31 4.40 -4.54 -10.02
N LEU A 32 3.15 -4.42 -9.58
CA LEU A 32 2.22 -3.41 -10.08
C LEU A 32 2.17 -2.21 -9.14
N GLY A 33 2.87 -1.14 -9.49
CA GLY A 33 2.87 0.10 -8.71
C GLY A 33 1.52 0.83 -8.75
N LEU A 34 0.95 1.12 -7.58
CA LEU A 34 -0.32 1.86 -7.41
C LEU A 34 -0.15 3.22 -6.72
N ALA A 35 1.09 3.67 -6.53
CA ALA A 35 1.41 4.96 -5.94
C ALA A 35 1.02 6.14 -6.85
N TYR A 36 1.13 7.37 -6.34
CA TYR A 36 0.92 8.57 -7.14
C TYR A 36 2.03 8.73 -8.20
N PRO A 37 1.75 9.39 -9.34
CA PRO A 37 2.80 9.79 -10.27
C PRO A 37 3.83 10.67 -9.55
N ALA A 38 5.11 10.53 -9.91
CA ALA A 38 6.16 11.38 -9.37
C ALA A 38 5.86 12.86 -9.64
N SER A 39 6.05 13.71 -8.62
CA SER A 39 5.90 15.16 -8.76
C SER A 39 6.92 15.72 -9.74
N GLY A 40 6.51 16.63 -10.63
CA GLY A 40 7.41 17.32 -11.57
C GLY A 40 7.31 16.86 -13.03
N GLY A 41 6.36 16.00 -13.40
CA GLY A 41 6.04 15.71 -14.81
C GLY A 41 7.04 14.82 -15.56
N ASN A 42 8.17 14.48 -14.94
CA ASN A 42 9.17 13.57 -15.50
C ASN A 42 8.89 12.09 -15.19
N GLY A 43 7.79 11.80 -14.48
CA GLY A 43 7.37 10.45 -14.13
C GLY A 43 6.29 9.93 -15.08
N GLU A 44 6.36 8.64 -15.37
CA GLU A 44 5.33 7.94 -16.14
C GLU A 44 3.99 7.89 -15.41
N THR A 45 2.90 7.87 -16.17
CA THR A 45 1.56 7.78 -15.58
C THR A 45 1.31 6.34 -15.09
N PRO A 46 1.05 6.14 -13.78
CA PRO A 46 0.80 4.79 -13.25
C PRO A 46 -0.47 4.18 -13.82
N LEU A 47 -0.51 2.84 -13.84
CA LEU A 47 -1.57 2.05 -14.49
C LEU A 47 -2.97 2.49 -14.06
N PHE A 48 -3.21 2.65 -12.75
CA PHE A 48 -4.50 3.05 -12.21
C PHE A 48 -5.02 4.39 -12.78
N PHE A 49 -4.15 5.38 -12.93
CA PHE A 49 -4.53 6.69 -13.48
C PHE A 49 -4.86 6.58 -14.96
N ASN A 50 -4.11 5.78 -15.72
CA ASN A 50 -4.39 5.51 -17.13
C ASN A 50 -5.72 4.74 -17.30
N MET A 51 -6.03 3.78 -16.42
CA MET A 51 -7.32 3.08 -16.45
C MET A 51 -8.49 4.05 -16.30
N TYR A 52 -8.40 4.99 -15.36
CA TYR A 52 -9.43 6.02 -15.17
C TYR A 52 -9.51 6.97 -16.37
N LYS A 53 -8.36 7.48 -16.84
CA LYS A 53 -8.28 8.38 -18.00
C LYS A 53 -8.85 7.78 -19.28
N GLN A 54 -8.69 6.47 -19.48
CA GLN A 54 -9.22 5.73 -20.63
C GLN A 54 -10.67 5.24 -20.43
N GLY A 55 -11.33 5.60 -19.32
CA GLY A 55 -12.72 5.20 -19.06
C GLY A 55 -12.91 3.72 -18.76
N LEU A 56 -11.84 2.99 -18.42
CA LEU A 56 -11.91 1.55 -18.15
C LEU A 56 -12.51 1.23 -16.77
N ILE A 57 -12.48 2.20 -15.85
CA ILE A 57 -13.04 2.09 -14.50
C ILE A 57 -13.97 3.29 -14.23
N PRO A 58 -15.12 3.07 -13.55
CA PRO A 58 -16.15 4.09 -13.40
C PRO A 58 -15.81 5.18 -12.38
N GLN A 59 -14.92 4.89 -11.43
CA GLN A 59 -14.51 5.83 -10.39
C GLN A 59 -12.98 5.78 -10.20
N PRO A 60 -12.35 6.90 -9.82
CA PRO A 60 -10.92 6.95 -9.52
C PRO A 60 -10.68 6.42 -8.10
N ILE A 61 -11.12 5.19 -7.83
CA ILE A 61 -10.98 4.48 -6.56
C ILE A 61 -10.48 3.06 -6.86
N PHE A 62 -9.57 2.54 -6.05
CA PHE A 62 -9.32 1.11 -5.95
C PHE A 62 -9.36 0.70 -4.48
N SER A 63 -9.63 -0.58 -4.23
CA SER A 63 -9.73 -1.12 -2.88
C SER A 63 -9.11 -2.51 -2.80
N PHE A 64 -8.56 -2.82 -1.63
CA PHE A 64 -8.06 -4.14 -1.29
C PHE A 64 -8.92 -4.78 -0.20
N TYR A 65 -9.20 -6.06 -0.37
CA TYR A 65 -9.59 -6.96 0.70
C TYR A 65 -8.50 -8.02 0.84
N LEU A 66 -7.88 -8.13 2.02
CA LEU A 66 -6.82 -9.10 2.29
C LEU A 66 -7.35 -10.09 3.33
N HIS A 67 -7.41 -11.37 2.96
CA HIS A 67 -7.97 -12.39 3.84
C HIS A 67 -6.94 -12.82 4.91
N PRO A 68 -7.31 -12.87 6.20
CA PRO A 68 -6.34 -13.15 7.28
C PRO A 68 -5.83 -14.60 7.32
N LEU A 69 -6.58 -15.56 6.79
CA LEU A 69 -6.26 -17.01 6.89
C LEU A 69 -5.64 -17.60 5.60
N ALA A 70 -4.66 -16.93 5.00
CA ALA A 70 -3.95 -17.41 3.80
C ALA A 70 -4.87 -17.78 2.60
N GLN A 71 -6.05 -17.17 2.53
CA GLN A 71 -6.93 -17.29 1.36
C GLN A 71 -6.66 -16.13 0.40
N PRO A 72 -7.03 -16.26 -0.89
CA PRO A 72 -6.89 -15.17 -1.85
C PRO A 72 -7.60 -13.89 -1.40
N GLY A 73 -6.88 -12.78 -1.45
CA GLY A 73 -7.47 -11.43 -1.35
C GLY A 73 -8.12 -10.99 -2.66
N LYS A 74 -8.65 -9.76 -2.67
CA LYS A 74 -9.23 -9.12 -3.85
C LYS A 74 -8.69 -7.70 -4.00
N LEU A 75 -8.25 -7.37 -5.21
CA LEU A 75 -8.05 -6.01 -5.66
C LEU A 75 -9.20 -5.64 -6.59
N LYS A 76 -9.90 -4.54 -6.29
CA LYS A 76 -10.96 -3.99 -7.13
C LYS A 76 -10.54 -2.62 -7.64
N PHE A 77 -10.64 -2.42 -8.95
CA PHE A 77 -10.55 -1.09 -9.57
C PHE A 77 -11.94 -0.54 -9.85
N GLY A 78 -12.15 0.74 -9.59
CA GLY A 78 -13.41 1.44 -9.85
C GLY A 78 -14.40 1.51 -8.69
N GLY A 79 -13.98 1.20 -7.46
CA GLY A 79 -14.83 1.26 -6.26
C GLY A 79 -14.41 0.25 -5.20
N ALA A 80 -15.28 0.05 -4.20
CA ALA A 80 -15.13 -0.96 -3.15
C ALA A 80 -16.30 -1.98 -3.22
N ASP A 81 -16.07 -3.20 -2.73
CA ASP A 81 -17.11 -4.23 -2.61
C ASP A 81 -17.74 -4.14 -1.22
N THR A 82 -19.01 -3.78 -1.14
CA THR A 82 -19.73 -3.60 0.13
C THR A 82 -19.91 -4.88 0.93
N THR A 83 -19.64 -6.05 0.34
CA THR A 83 -19.66 -7.34 1.04
C THR A 83 -18.36 -7.64 1.79
N GLU A 84 -17.29 -6.88 1.53
CA GLU A 84 -15.95 -7.12 2.05
C GLU A 84 -15.54 -6.14 3.16
N TYR A 85 -16.45 -5.25 3.59
CA TYR A 85 -16.21 -4.33 4.71
C TYR A 85 -17.50 -3.95 5.44
N ILE A 86 -17.35 -3.47 6.67
CA ILE A 86 -18.44 -2.88 7.46
C ILE A 86 -18.42 -1.37 7.27
N ALA A 87 -19.52 -0.80 6.80
CA ALA A 87 -19.67 0.64 6.60
C ALA A 87 -19.86 1.40 7.94
N PRO A 88 -19.51 2.69 8.01
CA PRO A 88 -18.93 3.52 6.94
C PRO A 88 -17.39 3.42 6.86
N ILE A 89 -16.85 3.67 5.66
CA ILE A 89 -15.41 3.88 5.48
C ILE A 89 -15.03 5.23 6.09
N THR A 90 -13.99 5.24 6.92
CA THR A 90 -13.38 6.49 7.42
C THR A 90 -12.33 6.96 6.43
N TYR A 91 -12.44 8.22 6.00
CA TYR A 91 -11.53 8.83 5.03
C TYR A 91 -10.62 9.85 5.71
N THR A 92 -9.39 9.94 5.19
CA THR A 92 -8.39 10.95 5.58
C THR A 92 -7.70 11.47 4.32
N PRO A 93 -7.37 12.76 4.22
CA PRO A 93 -6.73 13.32 3.04
C PRO A 93 -5.30 12.78 2.88
N VAL A 94 -4.90 12.57 1.62
CA VAL A 94 -3.49 12.31 1.27
C VAL A 94 -2.69 13.60 1.42
N ILE A 95 -1.64 13.56 2.22
CA ILE A 95 -0.83 14.76 2.57
C ILE A 95 0.41 14.94 1.69
N GLU A 96 0.85 13.88 1.00
CA GLU A 96 2.02 13.90 0.13
C GLU A 96 1.79 12.96 -1.06
N LYS A 97 1.46 13.54 -2.23
CA LYS A 97 1.07 12.81 -3.45
C LYS A 97 2.26 12.20 -4.19
N TYR A 98 3.01 11.40 -3.46
CA TYR A 98 4.01 10.45 -3.94
C TYR A 98 3.68 9.07 -3.37
N TYR A 99 3.22 9.03 -2.12
CA TYR A 99 2.74 7.84 -1.42
C TYR A 99 1.22 7.94 -1.13
N TRP A 100 0.62 6.84 -0.70
CA TRP A 100 -0.67 6.87 0.01
C TRP A 100 -0.45 7.25 1.48
N LYS A 101 0.11 8.45 1.69
CA LYS A 101 0.51 8.97 3.00
C LYS A 101 -0.58 9.83 3.62
N PHE A 102 -0.86 9.62 4.90
CA PHE A 102 -1.90 10.33 5.65
C PHE A 102 -1.48 10.62 7.09
N SER A 103 -2.16 11.58 7.72
CA SER A 103 -1.94 11.96 9.11
C SER A 103 -2.56 10.95 10.08
N VAL A 104 -1.84 10.64 11.16
CA VAL A 104 -2.27 9.82 12.28
C VAL A 104 -2.22 10.66 13.54
N ASN A 105 -3.33 10.72 14.29
CA ASN A 105 -3.40 11.54 15.50
C ASN A 105 -2.68 10.92 16.69
N SER A 106 -2.77 9.60 16.84
CA SER A 106 -2.15 8.87 17.94
C SER A 106 -2.00 7.39 17.59
N VAL A 107 -0.97 6.77 18.16
CA VAL A 107 -0.79 5.31 18.16
C VAL A 107 -0.69 4.88 19.61
N ASN A 108 -1.67 4.10 20.08
CA ASN A 108 -1.75 3.67 21.47
C ASN A 108 -1.31 2.22 21.59
N VAL A 109 -0.34 1.96 22.47
CA VAL A 109 0.16 0.63 22.82
C VAL A 109 -0.08 0.45 24.31
N LEU A 110 -0.92 -0.52 24.67
CA LEU A 110 -1.43 -0.66 26.04
C LEU A 110 -2.00 0.70 26.51
N ASN A 111 -1.40 1.28 27.56
CA ASN A 111 -1.80 2.58 28.13
C ASN A 111 -0.88 3.74 27.72
N THR A 112 -0.03 3.56 26.70
CA THR A 112 0.95 4.58 26.27
C THR A 112 0.71 5.01 24.84
N ASN A 113 0.58 6.32 24.62
CA ASN A 113 0.59 6.90 23.28
C ASN A 113 2.05 7.08 22.81
N ILE A 114 2.46 6.33 21.80
CA ILE A 114 3.82 6.41 21.25
C ILE A 114 3.95 7.49 20.17
N CYS A 115 2.85 8.00 19.63
CA CYS A 115 2.76 9.06 18.61
C CYS A 115 1.93 10.25 19.15
N SER A 116 2.39 10.86 20.25
CA SER A 116 1.63 11.88 20.98
C SER A 116 1.54 13.25 20.30
N SER A 117 2.51 13.59 19.45
CA SER A 117 2.52 14.84 18.66
C SER A 117 1.81 14.72 17.32
N GLY A 118 1.14 13.58 17.06
CA GLY A 118 0.78 13.16 15.72
C GLY A 118 1.98 12.64 14.92
N CYS A 119 1.69 11.85 13.91
CA CYS A 119 2.65 11.23 13.00
C CYS A 119 2.00 11.01 11.64
N TYR A 120 2.73 10.35 10.74
CA TYR A 120 2.26 10.01 9.40
C TYR A 120 2.36 8.51 9.20
N ALA A 121 1.45 7.96 8.41
CA ALA A 121 1.48 6.57 7.98
C ALA A 121 1.34 6.49 6.46
N ILE A 122 1.83 5.39 5.88
CA ILE A 122 1.68 5.05 4.47
C ILE A 122 0.88 3.75 4.42
N ALA A 123 -0.17 3.71 3.60
CA ALA A 123 -0.82 2.46 3.25
C ALA A 123 0.01 1.77 2.15
N ASP A 124 0.73 0.72 2.51
CA ASP A 124 1.60 -0.04 1.62
C ASP A 124 1.20 -1.52 1.58
N THR A 125 0.50 -1.92 0.51
CA THR A 125 0.07 -3.30 0.31
C THR A 125 1.20 -4.24 -0.13
N GLY A 126 2.37 -3.69 -0.47
CA GLY A 126 3.57 -4.47 -0.82
C GLY A 126 4.39 -4.87 0.41
N ASN A 127 4.05 -4.36 1.60
CA ASN A 127 4.78 -4.66 2.83
C ASN A 127 3.95 -5.56 3.75
N THR A 128 4.54 -6.65 4.25
CA THR A 128 3.84 -7.59 5.15
C THR A 128 3.76 -7.08 6.59
N TYR A 129 4.80 -6.39 7.06
CA TYR A 129 4.90 -5.92 8.45
C TYR A 129 4.49 -4.45 8.60
N ILE A 130 4.34 -3.99 9.83
CA ILE A 130 4.27 -2.55 10.11
C ILE A 130 5.69 -2.06 10.35
N GLY A 131 6.18 -1.16 9.50
CA GLY A 131 7.48 -0.50 9.67
C GLY A 131 7.34 0.83 10.41
N ASP A 132 8.30 1.16 11.26
CA ASP A 132 8.36 2.41 12.04
C ASP A 132 9.84 2.76 12.33
N PRO A 133 10.23 4.03 12.58
CA PRO A 133 11.60 4.34 12.96
C PRO A 133 12.03 3.58 14.21
N SER A 134 13.31 3.23 14.28
CA SER A 134 13.89 2.41 15.35
C SER A 134 13.58 2.93 16.77
N SER A 135 13.44 4.24 16.94
CA SER A 135 13.06 4.86 18.21
C SER A 135 11.64 4.51 18.66
N TYR A 136 10.70 4.35 17.73
CA TYR A 136 9.32 3.96 18.02
C TYR A 136 9.22 2.46 18.24
N ILE A 137 9.88 1.64 17.40
CA ILE A 137 9.98 0.19 17.60
C ILE A 137 10.60 -0.15 18.96
N SER A 138 11.67 0.55 19.37
CA SER A 138 12.28 0.34 20.69
C SER A 138 11.32 0.64 21.85
N LYS A 139 10.50 1.70 21.73
CA LYS A 139 9.47 2.03 22.73
C LYS A 139 8.38 0.97 22.76
N LEU A 140 7.88 0.56 21.58
CA LEU A 140 6.89 -0.50 21.42
C LEU A 140 7.38 -1.79 22.09
N ASN A 141 8.56 -2.27 21.72
CA ASN A 141 9.15 -3.51 22.25
C ASN A 141 9.33 -3.46 23.76
N LYS A 142 9.77 -2.33 24.33
CA LYS A 142 9.85 -2.15 25.78
C LYS A 142 8.48 -2.26 26.47
N LEU A 143 7.40 -1.80 25.83
CA LEU A 143 6.04 -1.86 26.39
C LEU A 143 5.45 -3.28 26.33
N ILE A 144 5.72 -4.03 25.25
CA ILE A 144 5.12 -5.36 25.03
C ILE A 144 6.03 -6.52 25.44
N GLY A 145 7.27 -6.24 25.87
CA GLY A 145 8.27 -7.26 26.18
C GLY A 145 8.90 -7.90 24.94
N GLY A 146 8.86 -7.22 23.79
CA GLY A 146 9.46 -7.68 22.54
C GLY A 146 10.99 -7.57 22.57
N THR A 147 11.65 -8.49 21.89
CA THR A 147 13.12 -8.53 21.73
C THR A 147 13.46 -8.62 20.26
N TYR A 148 14.55 -7.95 19.86
CA TYR A 148 15.04 -8.02 18.48
C TYR A 148 15.43 -9.45 18.11
N ASN A 149 15.04 -9.88 16.92
CA ASN A 149 15.42 -11.14 16.33
C ASN A 149 16.30 -10.89 15.10
N ASP A 150 17.60 -11.13 15.27
CA ASP A 150 18.61 -10.98 14.21
C ASP A 150 18.28 -11.81 12.95
N SER A 151 17.52 -12.91 13.08
CA SER A 151 17.24 -13.84 11.97
C SER A 151 16.22 -13.29 10.98
N ILE A 152 15.37 -12.36 11.42
CA ILE A 152 14.29 -11.77 10.61
C ILE A 152 14.34 -10.24 10.61
N GLY A 153 15.42 -9.67 11.15
CA GLY A 153 15.67 -8.23 11.14
C GLY A 153 14.63 -7.37 11.87
N SER A 154 13.86 -7.95 12.81
CA SER A 154 12.78 -7.29 13.55
C SER A 154 12.73 -7.68 15.02
#